data_AF-A0A7S1IHC2-F1
#
_entry.id   AF-A0A7S1IHC2-F1
#
_cell.length_a   1.000
_cell.length_b   1.000
_cell.length_c   1.000
_cell.angle_alpha   90.00
_cell.angle_beta   90.00
_cell.angle_gamma   90.00
#
_symmetry.space_group_name_H-M   'P 1'
#
loop_
_entity.id
_entity.type
_entity.pdbx_description
1 polymer ?
#
loop_
_entity_poly.entity_id
_entity_poly.type
_entity_poly.pdbx_seq_one_letter_code
_entity_poly.pdbx_strand_id
1 'polypeptide(L)'
;GKEFFANSLSRQCVLPETGKPRINARFCKHASLTSTWWLGEPEYCREPYVCQQMAEQSDYGITNFDNFLTSSMTIMQVISFYNWSSFMVKLTQAENVLGVGIYFCCLIVTIPYVVLNLFIAVITTV
;
A
#
# COMPACT_ATOMS: atom_id res chain seq x y z
N GLY A 1 5.10 -2.25 -8.53
CA GLY A 1 5.27 -2.43 -7.07
C GLY A 1 6.24 -1.41 -6.53
N LYS A 2 7.51 -1.81 -6.30
CA LYS A 2 8.56 -0.95 -5.73
C LYS A 2 8.71 0.45 -6.34
N GLU A 3 8.69 0.58 -7.66
CA GLU A 3 8.95 1.87 -8.33
C GLU A 3 7.86 2.92 -8.07
N PHE A 4 6.63 2.47 -7.82
CA PHE A 4 5.49 3.36 -7.64
C PHE A 4 5.13 3.58 -6.16
N PHE A 5 5.51 2.66 -5.27
CA PHE A 5 5.11 2.67 -3.85
C PHE A 5 6.30 2.65 -2.87
N ALA A 6 7.51 3.02 -3.32
CA ALA A 6 8.71 2.99 -2.48
C ALA A 6 8.60 3.93 -1.26
N ASN A 7 8.88 3.40 -0.06
CA ASN A 7 8.88 4.12 1.21
C ASN A 7 7.54 4.76 1.62
N SER A 8 6.46 4.58 0.85
CA SER A 8 5.16 5.20 1.15
C SER A 8 4.51 4.61 2.40
N LEU A 9 4.68 3.29 2.62
CA LEU A 9 4.13 2.57 3.78
C LEU A 9 4.97 2.72 5.07
N SER A 10 6.12 3.41 5.00
CA SER A 10 7.00 3.64 6.14
C SER A 10 6.70 4.94 6.89
N ARG A 11 5.85 5.80 6.33
CA ARG A 11 5.57 7.13 6.87
C ARG A 11 4.34 7.11 7.74
N GLN A 12 4.50 7.51 9.00
CA GLN A 12 3.41 7.62 9.96
C GLN A 12 3.44 8.94 10.72
N CYS A 13 2.29 9.27 11.28
CA CYS A 13 2.10 10.54 11.95
C CYS A 13 2.47 10.35 13.43
N VAL A 14 3.57 10.97 13.86
CA VAL A 14 4.19 10.81 15.19
C VAL A 14 4.21 12.13 15.94
N LEU A 15 4.24 12.09 17.28
CA LEU A 15 4.47 13.30 18.06
C LEU A 15 5.96 13.66 18.04
N PRO A 16 6.33 14.93 17.83
CA PRO A 16 7.74 15.36 17.81
C PRO A 16 8.43 15.17 19.17
N GLU A 17 7.68 15.22 20.28
CA GLU A 17 8.28 15.13 21.62
C GLU A 17 8.51 13.70 22.11
N THR A 18 7.66 12.74 21.72
CA THR A 18 7.74 11.36 22.23
C THR A 18 8.17 10.35 21.18
N GLY A 19 8.14 10.70 19.88
CA GLY A 19 8.40 9.79 18.77
C GLY A 19 7.40 8.62 18.69
N LYS A 20 6.35 8.63 19.51
CA LYS A 20 5.35 7.56 19.53
C LYS A 20 4.33 7.78 18.42
N PRO A 21 3.94 6.72 17.69
CA PRO A 21 2.85 6.80 16.74
C PRO A 21 1.53 7.02 17.48
N ARG A 22 0.60 7.71 16.82
CA ARG A 22 -0.78 7.82 17.29
C ARG A 22 -1.42 6.43 17.39
N ILE A 23 -2.29 6.21 18.38
CA ILE A 23 -3.17 5.03 18.41
C ILE A 23 -4.08 5.10 17.18
N ASN A 24 -4.06 4.09 16.30
CA ASN A 24 -4.63 4.14 14.94
C ASN A 24 -3.94 5.19 14.03
N ALA A 25 -2.60 5.26 14.07
CA ALA A 25 -1.83 6.10 13.16
C ALA A 25 -2.21 5.79 11.71
N ARG A 26 -2.71 6.81 11.01
CA ARG A 26 -2.90 6.77 9.57
C ARG A 26 -1.55 6.97 8.89
N PHE A 27 -1.37 6.39 7.72
CA PHE A 27 -0.21 6.69 6.88
C PHE A 27 -0.36 8.12 6.34
N CYS A 28 0.73 8.90 6.32
CA CYS A 28 0.66 10.28 5.87
C CYS A 28 1.21 10.41 4.43
N LYS A 29 0.55 11.22 3.58
CA LYS A 29 0.95 11.46 2.18
C LYS A 29 2.07 12.48 2.07
N HIS A 30 2.94 12.34 1.07
CA HIS A 30 3.89 13.40 0.73
C HIS A 30 3.14 14.60 0.15
N ALA A 31 3.42 15.80 0.65
CA ALA A 31 2.80 17.03 0.15
C ALA A 31 3.27 17.30 -1.29
N SER A 32 2.49 16.82 -2.26
CA SER A 32 2.62 17.20 -3.66
C SER A 32 1.25 17.58 -4.19
N LEU A 33 0.86 18.83 -3.89
CA LEU A 33 0.06 19.73 -4.73
C LEU A 33 -0.98 19.09 -5.68
N THR A 34 -1.98 18.39 -5.17
CA THR A 34 -3.27 18.26 -5.88
C THR A 34 -4.41 18.26 -4.88
N SER A 35 -4.95 19.45 -4.62
CA SER A 35 -6.21 19.64 -3.92
C SER A 35 -7.37 19.18 -4.82
N THR A 36 -7.65 17.88 -4.83
CA THR A 36 -8.91 17.35 -5.37
C THR A 36 -9.92 17.27 -4.24
N TRP A 37 -10.71 18.33 -4.05
CA TRP A 37 -11.75 18.49 -3.01
C TRP A 37 -12.86 17.41 -3.05
N TRP A 38 -12.85 16.52 -4.04
CA TRP A 38 -13.80 15.42 -4.27
C TRP A 38 -13.33 14.03 -3.77
N LEU A 39 -12.05 13.90 -3.40
CA LEU A 39 -11.42 12.63 -3.02
C LEU A 39 -11.08 12.53 -1.51
N GLY A 40 -11.59 13.46 -0.71
CA GLY A 40 -11.22 13.64 0.69
C GLY A 40 -9.96 14.50 0.83
N GLU A 41 -9.89 15.29 1.90
CA GLU A 41 -8.73 16.13 2.21
C GLU A 41 -7.47 15.25 2.27
N PRO A 42 -6.29 15.74 1.80
CA PRO A 42 -5.04 15.06 2.12
C PRO A 42 -5.01 14.90 3.64
N GLU A 43 -4.81 13.68 4.15
CA GLU A 43 -4.65 13.46 5.58
C GLU A 43 -3.34 14.07 6.03
N TYR A 44 -3.38 15.39 6.21
CA TYR A 44 -2.38 16.11 6.96
C TYR A 44 -2.47 15.60 8.39
N CYS A 45 -1.30 15.31 8.97
CA CYS A 45 -1.22 15.06 10.39
C CYS A 45 -1.89 16.25 11.10
N ARG A 46 -2.92 16.01 11.89
CA ARG A 46 -3.48 17.08 12.73
C ARG A 46 -2.39 17.54 13.70
N GLU A 47 -2.23 18.84 13.90
CA GLU A 47 -1.33 19.36 14.94
C GLU A 47 -1.67 18.72 16.30
N PRO A 48 -0.70 18.27 17.11
CA PRO A 48 0.75 18.50 17.04
C PRO A 48 1.57 17.38 16.36
N TYR A 49 0.97 16.55 15.51
CA TYR A 49 1.64 15.41 14.89
C TYR A 49 2.43 15.82 13.64
N VAL A 50 3.61 15.25 13.44
CA VAL A 50 4.45 15.43 12.25
C VAL A 50 4.61 14.12 11.49
N CYS A 51 4.72 14.19 10.16
CA CYS A 51 4.93 13.01 9.31
C CYS A 51 6.42 12.65 9.31
N GLN A 52 6.76 11.50 9.88
CA GLN A 52 8.13 10.99 9.90
C GLN A 52 8.17 9.55 9.40
N GLN A 53 9.31 9.17 8.83
CA GLN A 53 9.59 7.78 8.50
C GLN A 53 9.86 7.00 9.79
N MET A 54 9.08 5.97 10.05
CA MET A 54 9.29 5.10 11.20
C MET A 54 10.34 4.04 10.88
N ALA A 55 11.29 3.86 11.80
CA ALA A 55 12.26 2.77 11.73
C ALA A 55 11.61 1.40 12.04
N GLU A 56 10.55 1.40 12.86
CA GLU A 56 9.81 0.20 13.24
C GLU A 56 8.42 0.23 12.61
N GLN A 57 8.24 -0.57 11.57
CA GLN A 57 6.98 -0.65 10.83
C GLN A 57 5.97 -1.56 11.55
N SER A 58 4.69 -1.19 11.52
CA SER A 58 3.58 -1.92 12.18
C SER A 58 3.45 -3.41 11.83
N ASP A 59 4.01 -3.86 10.71
CA ASP A 59 3.94 -5.26 10.22
C ASP A 59 5.34 -5.91 10.14
N TYR A 60 6.29 -5.51 10.99
CA TYR A 60 7.69 -5.99 11.01
C TYR A 60 8.44 -5.83 9.68
N GLY A 61 8.05 -4.87 8.85
CA GLY A 61 8.65 -4.69 7.54
C GLY A 61 8.18 -5.69 6.46
N ILE A 62 7.30 -6.66 6.78
CA ILE A 62 6.92 -7.74 5.85
C ILE A 62 6.07 -7.23 4.68
N THR A 63 5.08 -6.40 4.96
CA THR A 63 4.10 -5.87 3.98
C THR A 63 4.55 -4.53 3.38
N ASN A 64 5.78 -4.46 2.87
CA ASN A 64 6.38 -3.22 2.35
C ASN A 64 6.96 -3.35 0.94
N PHE A 65 7.08 -2.21 0.26
CA PHE A 65 7.59 -2.09 -1.11
C PHE A 65 9.06 -1.63 -1.20
N ASP A 66 9.77 -1.57 -0.08
CA ASP A 66 11.11 -0.99 0.00
C ASP A 66 12.19 -1.91 -0.58
N ASN A 67 12.04 -3.22 -0.39
CA ASN A 67 12.93 -4.24 -0.92
C ASN A 67 12.24 -5.09 -1.99
N PHE A 68 13.03 -5.68 -2.88
CA PHE A 68 12.50 -6.57 -3.92
C PHE A 68 11.73 -7.77 -3.32
N LEU A 69 12.33 -8.44 -2.33
CA LEU A 69 11.76 -9.63 -1.71
C LEU A 69 10.46 -9.34 -0.95
N THR A 70 10.42 -8.25 -0.19
CA THR A 70 9.21 -7.85 0.56
C THR A 70 8.11 -7.37 -0.38
N SER A 71 8.47 -6.67 -1.47
CA SER A 71 7.53 -6.28 -2.53
C SER A 71 6.93 -7.52 -3.20
N SER A 72 7.72 -8.54 -3.52
CA SER A 72 7.21 -9.76 -4.14
C SER A 72 6.33 -10.56 -3.19
N MET A 73 6.70 -10.66 -1.90
CA MET A 73 5.87 -11.35 -0.89
C MET A 73 4.50 -10.68 -0.73
N THR A 74 4.49 -9.34 -0.68
CA THR A 74 3.26 -8.56 -0.58
C THR A 74 2.39 -8.74 -1.82
N ILE A 75 2.98 -8.78 -3.01
CA ILE A 75 2.26 -9.06 -4.26
C ILE A 75 1.67 -10.48 -4.25
N MET A 76 2.43 -11.48 -3.78
CA MET A 76 1.93 -12.86 -3.65
C MET A 76 0.72 -12.93 -2.72
N GLN A 77 0.73 -12.20 -1.59
CA GLN A 77 -0.42 -12.12 -0.68
C GLN A 77 -1.67 -11.54 -1.35
N VAL A 78 -1.50 -10.46 -2.14
CA VAL A 78 -2.59 -9.83 -2.89
C VAL A 78 -3.14 -10.77 -3.97
N ILE A 79 -2.29 -11.49 -4.70
CA ILE A 79 -2.70 -12.44 -5.75
C ILE A 79 -3.48 -13.62 -5.16
N SER A 80 -3.09 -14.09 -3.97
CA SER A 80 -3.83 -15.13 -3.25
C SER A 80 -5.17 -14.65 -2.68
N PHE A 81 -5.56 -13.40 -2.94
CA PHE A 81 -6.72 -12.73 -2.33
C PHE A 81 -6.70 -12.77 -0.80
N TYR A 82 -5.52 -12.90 -0.20
CA TYR A 82 -5.36 -12.87 1.23
C TYR A 82 -5.16 -11.42 1.69
N ASN A 83 -6.11 -10.91 2.48
CA ASN A 83 -6.02 -9.58 3.08
C ASN A 83 -5.80 -8.43 2.07
N TRP A 84 -6.18 -8.63 0.80
CA TRP A 84 -5.92 -7.69 -0.29
C TRP A 84 -6.69 -6.37 -0.14
N SER A 85 -7.93 -6.42 0.34
CA SER A 85 -8.80 -5.24 0.53
C SER A 85 -8.30 -4.34 1.66
N SER A 86 -7.92 -4.92 2.80
CA SER A 86 -7.28 -4.19 3.90
C SER A 86 -5.97 -3.56 3.46
N PHE A 87 -5.18 -4.27 2.66
CA PHE A 87 -3.92 -3.75 2.13
C PHE A 87 -4.14 -2.61 1.12
N MET A 88 -5.15 -2.71 0.26
CA MET A 88 -5.57 -1.62 -0.62
C MET A 88 -5.94 -0.38 0.19
N VAL A 89 -6.73 -0.51 1.26
CA VAL A 89 -7.09 0.63 2.14
C VAL A 89 -5.86 1.22 2.84
N LYS A 90 -4.90 0.40 3.27
CA LYS A 90 -3.62 0.89 3.82
C LYS A 90 -2.85 1.71 2.77
N LEU A 91 -2.80 1.24 1.53
CA LEU A 91 -2.11 1.94 0.44
C LEU A 91 -2.80 3.23 -0.01
N THR A 92 -4.13 3.29 -0.02
CA THR A 92 -4.85 4.52 -0.40
C THR A 92 -4.72 5.64 0.63
N GLN A 93 -4.40 5.30 1.89
CA GLN A 93 -4.00 6.26 2.91
C GLN A 93 -2.58 6.79 2.67
N ALA A 94 -1.65 5.93 2.25
CA ALA A 94 -0.26 6.32 1.98
C ALA A 94 -0.08 7.05 0.63
N GLU A 95 -0.90 6.76 -0.37
CA GLU A 95 -0.73 7.19 -1.77
C GLU A 95 -2.03 7.63 -2.44
N ASN A 96 -1.92 8.15 -3.66
CA ASN A 96 -3.08 8.62 -4.43
C ASN A 96 -4.09 7.50 -4.72
N VAL A 97 -5.37 7.74 -4.38
CA VAL A 97 -6.47 6.75 -4.48
C VAL A 97 -6.63 6.22 -5.90
N LEU A 98 -6.59 7.10 -6.91
CA LEU A 98 -6.74 6.71 -8.32
C LEU A 98 -5.57 5.84 -8.80
N GLY A 99 -4.34 6.19 -8.44
CA GLY A 99 -3.14 5.42 -8.82
C GLY A 99 -3.13 4.02 -8.21
N VAL A 100 -3.48 3.93 -6.92
CA VAL A 100 -3.64 2.65 -6.22
C VAL A 100 -4.78 1.84 -6.85
N GLY A 101 -5.93 2.45 -7.11
CA GLY A 101 -7.08 1.77 -7.71
C GLY A 101 -6.76 1.14 -9.06
N ILE A 102 -6.15 1.90 -9.98
CA ILE A 102 -5.76 1.39 -11.31
C ILE A 102 -4.75 0.24 -11.17
N TYR A 103 -3.76 0.36 -10.28
CA TYR A 103 -2.77 -0.70 -10.03
C TYR A 103 -3.42 -2.02 -9.58
N PHE A 104 -4.33 -1.96 -8.60
CA PHE A 104 -5.03 -3.15 -8.11
C PHE A 104 -5.98 -3.75 -9.16
N CYS A 105 -6.71 -2.91 -9.90
CA CYS A 105 -7.58 -3.37 -10.99
C CYS A 105 -6.78 -4.14 -12.05
N CYS A 106 -5.64 -3.61 -12.52
CA CYS A 106 -4.80 -4.31 -13.47
C CYS A 106 -4.25 -5.62 -12.90
N LEU A 107 -3.76 -5.62 -11.65
CA LEU A 107 -3.17 -6.80 -11.02
C LEU A 107 -4.20 -7.92 -10.79
N ILE A 108 -5.37 -7.59 -10.25
CA ILE A 108 -6.44 -8.55 -9.93
C ILE A 108 -7.12 -9.09 -11.19
N VAL A 109 -7.11 -8.36 -12.32
CA VAL A 109 -7.68 -8.87 -13.57
C VAL A 109 -6.65 -9.71 -14.34
N THR A 110 -5.44 -9.20 -14.53
CA THR A 110 -4.45 -9.84 -15.40
C THR A 110 -3.87 -11.11 -14.80
N ILE A 111 -3.54 -11.14 -13.50
CA ILE A 111 -2.88 -12.29 -12.90
C ILE A 111 -3.80 -13.52 -12.83
N PRO A 112 -5.04 -13.43 -12.33
CA PRO A 112 -5.96 -14.55 -12.35
C PRO A 112 -6.29 -15.02 -13.77
N TYR A 113 -6.39 -14.12 -14.75
CA TYR A 113 -6.56 -14.53 -16.14
C TYR A 113 -5.42 -15.43 -16.63
N VAL A 114 -4.16 -15.04 -16.38
CA VAL A 114 -2.99 -15.85 -16.74
C VAL A 114 -2.97 -17.17 -15.98
N VAL A 115 -3.23 -17.16 -14.68
CA VAL A 115 -3.24 -18.36 -13.83
C VAL A 115 -4.34 -19.33 -14.27
N LEU A 116 -5.56 -18.83 -14.50
CA LEU A 116 -6.68 -19.62 -14.98
C LEU A 116 -6.37 -20.23 -16.35
N ASN A 117 -5.83 -19.46 -17.28
CA ASN A 117 -5.46 -19.98 -18.60
C ASN A 117 -4.32 -21.00 -18.53
N LEU A 118 -3.38 -20.82 -17.60
CA LEU A 118 -2.34 -21.81 -17.33
C LEU A 118 -2.94 -23.12 -16.79
N PHE A 119 -3.85 -23.05 -15.82
CA PHE A 119 -4.55 -24.22 -15.29
C PHE A 119 -5.39 -24.92 -16.36
N ILE A 120 -6.12 -24.15 -17.17
CA ILE A 120 -6.90 -24.68 -18.29
C ILE A 120 -5.97 -25.40 -19.27
N ALA A 121 -4.86 -24.79 -19.67
CA ALA A 121 -3.89 -25.42 -20.57
C ALA A 121 -3.34 -26.73 -20.00
N VAL A 122 -3.01 -26.77 -18.71
CA VAL A 122 -2.51 -28.00 -18.07
C VAL A 122 -3.60 -29.09 -18.05
N ILE A 123 -4.83 -28.75 -17.67
CA ILE A 123 -5.93 -29.72 -17.58
C ILE A 123 -6.33 -30.25 -18.95
N THR A 124 -6.33 -29.42 -20.00
CA THR A 124 -6.75 -29.86 -21.34
C THR A 124 -5.66 -30.63 -22.09
N THR A 125 -4.40 -30.54 -21.66
CA THR A 125 -3.30 -31.35 -22.20
C THR A 125 -3.18 -32.74 -21.57
N VAL A 126 -4.00 -33.03 -20.55
CA VAL A 126 -4.13 -34.35 -19.92
C VAL A 126 -5.41 -35.01 -20.41
#